data_AF-U9UIM3-F1
#
_entry.id   AF-U9UIM3-F1
#
_cell.length_a   1.000
_cell.length_b   1.000
_cell.length_c   1.000
_cell.angle_alpha   90.00
_cell.angle_beta   90.00
_cell.angle_gamma   90.00
#
_symmetry.space_group_name_H-M   'P 1'
#
loop_
_entity.id
_entity.type
_entity.pdbx_description
1 polymer ?
#
loop_
_entity_poly.entity_id
_entity_poly.type
_entity_poly.pdbx_seq_one_letter_code
_entity_poly.pdbx_strand_id
1 'polypeptide(L)'
;MSTCYKSSLIYLYKKRPAIFVSKIEDNKCHICIYQDFKLQKTFVEAIPNNVWKNSGFIQKFSGIQLFGLEDEVILQKLVKIHISQYASYEWDNFNLMKKLYEYHLQRQTSSIE
;
A
#
# COMPACT_ATOMS: atom_id res chain seq x y z
N MET A 1 -7.86 12.85 6.78
CA MET A 1 -7.36 12.77 5.40
C MET A 1 -7.05 11.31 5.14
N SER A 2 -7.85 10.61 4.33
CA SER A 2 -7.77 9.16 4.13
C SER A 2 -6.53 8.80 3.31
N THR A 3 -5.62 8.00 3.88
CA THR A 3 -4.50 7.42 3.17
C THR A 3 -5.01 6.40 2.17
N CYS A 4 -4.99 6.74 0.88
CA CYS A 4 -5.36 5.82 -0.18
C CYS A 4 -4.09 5.16 -0.75
N TYR A 5 -3.96 3.84 -0.57
CA TYR A 5 -2.93 3.03 -1.20
C TYR A 5 -3.48 2.41 -2.48
N LYS A 6 -2.68 2.41 -3.56
CA LYS A 6 -3.02 1.72 -4.80
C LYS A 6 -1.79 1.00 -5.36
N SER A 7 -1.98 -0.22 -5.84
CA SER A 7 -0.98 -0.98 -6.59
C SER A 7 -1.64 -1.71 -7.75
N SER A 8 -0.84 -2.13 -8.72
CA SER A 8 -1.36 -2.83 -9.89
C SER A 8 -0.43 -3.94 -10.35
N LEU A 9 -1.03 -5.00 -10.87
CA LEU A 9 -0.33 -6.08 -11.55
C LEU A 9 -1.04 -6.44 -12.85
N ILE A 10 -0.30 -7.05 -13.77
CA ILE A 10 -0.85 -7.56 -15.03
C ILE A 10 -1.06 -9.06 -14.87
N TYR A 11 -2.29 -9.51 -15.15
CA TYR A 11 -2.63 -10.93 -15.15
C TYR A 11 -3.71 -11.24 -16.19
N LEU A 12 -4.02 -12.52 -16.39
CA LEU A 12 -5.03 -12.95 -17.33
C LEU A 12 -6.44 -12.82 -16.76
N TYR A 13 -7.34 -12.19 -17.51
CA TYR A 13 -8.77 -12.17 -17.29
C TYR A 13 -9.47 -12.49 -18.61
N LYS A 14 -10.44 -13.43 -18.60
CA LYS A 14 -11.09 -13.93 -19.83
C LYS A 14 -10.09 -14.33 -20.92
N LYS A 15 -8.99 -14.98 -20.52
CA LYS A 15 -7.88 -15.45 -21.39
C LYS A 15 -7.10 -14.35 -22.13
N ARG A 16 -7.26 -13.08 -21.75
CA ARG A 16 -6.49 -11.95 -22.29
C ARG A 16 -5.84 -11.15 -21.16
N PRO A 17 -4.73 -10.43 -21.42
CA PRO A 17 -4.13 -9.55 -20.42
C PRO A 17 -5.15 -8.53 -19.89
N ALA A 18 -5.06 -8.27 -18.60
CA ALA A 18 -5.85 -7.29 -17.87
C ALA A 18 -5.03 -6.70 -16.74
N ILE A 19 -5.38 -5.48 -16.33
CA ILE A 19 -4.77 -4.81 -15.18
C ILE A 19 -5.64 -5.06 -13.97
N PHE A 20 -5.06 -5.65 -12.93
CA PHE A 20 -5.68 -5.80 -11.62
C PHE A 20 -5.16 -4.67 -10.75
N VAL A 21 -6.05 -3.79 -10.32
CA VAL A 21 -5.74 -2.65 -9.46
C VAL A 21 -6.23 -2.94 -8.05
N SER A 22 -5.29 -3.13 -7.13
CA SER A 22 -5.53 -3.26 -5.70
C SER A 22 -5.62 -1.86 -5.07
N LYS A 23 -6.61 -1.63 -4.21
CA LYS A 23 -6.76 -0.35 -3.49
C LYS A 23 -7.08 -0.58 -2.02
N ILE A 24 -6.50 0.23 -1.14
CA ILE A 24 -6.92 0.34 0.26
C ILE A 24 -7.46 1.75 0.44
N GLU A 25 -8.75 1.85 0.74
CA GLU A 25 -9.47 3.11 0.88
C GLU A 25 -10.62 2.92 1.87
N ASP A 26 -10.81 3.86 2.79
CA ASP A 26 -11.88 3.84 3.80
C ASP A 26 -12.01 2.50 4.56
N ASN A 27 -10.87 1.96 5.01
CA ASN A 27 -10.75 0.67 5.71
C ASN A 27 -11.29 -0.54 4.91
N LYS A 28 -11.34 -0.42 3.58
CA LYS A 28 -11.72 -1.49 2.66
C LYS A 28 -10.62 -1.75 1.66
N CYS A 29 -10.53 -3.02 1.27
CA CYS A 29 -9.62 -3.52 0.26
C CYS A 29 -10.42 -3.82 -1.01
N HIS A 30 -10.01 -3.22 -2.12
CA HIS A 30 -10.64 -3.38 -3.42
C HIS A 30 -9.71 -4.06 -4.40
N ILE A 31 -10.26 -4.89 -5.28
CA ILE A 31 -9.61 -5.32 -6.52
C ILE A 31 -10.48 -4.89 -7.69
N CYS A 32 -9.98 -4.00 -8.53
CA CYS A 32 -10.64 -3.58 -9.77
C CYS A 32 -9.93 -4.22 -10.96
N ILE A 33 -10.65 -4.97 -11.79
CA ILE A 33 -10.10 -5.57 -13.01
C ILE A 33 -10.46 -4.69 -14.20
N TYR A 34 -9.45 -4.17 -14.89
CA TYR A 34 -9.60 -3.40 -16.11
C TYR A 34 -9.11 -4.20 -17.32
N GLN A 35 -9.93 -4.24 -18.37
CA GLN A 35 -9.59 -4.86 -19.65
C GLN A 35 -10.20 -4.03 -20.77
N ASP A 36 -9.47 -3.84 -21.86
CA ASP A 36 -9.87 -3.03 -23.01
C ASP A 36 -10.31 -1.60 -22.57
N PHE A 37 -9.52 -1.02 -21.65
CA PHE A 37 -9.75 0.30 -21.03
C PHE A 37 -11.09 0.46 -20.28
N LYS A 38 -11.76 -0.65 -19.95
CA LYS A 38 -13.04 -0.66 -19.23
C LYS A 38 -12.93 -1.43 -17.92
N LEU A 39 -13.62 -0.94 -16.89
CA LEU A 39 -13.80 -1.68 -15.64
C LEU A 39 -14.69 -2.89 -15.90
N GLN A 40 -14.17 -4.08 -15.63
CA GLN A 40 -14.88 -5.34 -15.87
C GLN A 40 -15.50 -5.91 -14.60
N LYS A 41 -14.79 -5.80 -13.48
CA LYS A 41 -15.22 -6.38 -12.20
C LYS A 41 -14.57 -5.67 -11.02
N THR A 42 -15.28 -5.66 -9.90
CA THR A 42 -14.76 -5.19 -8.62
C THR A 42 -15.06 -6.20 -7.52
N PHE A 43 -14.07 -6.42 -6.67
CA PHE A 43 -14.20 -7.16 -5.42
C PHE A 43 -13.90 -6.23 -4.26
N VAL A 44 -14.59 -6.39 -3.14
CA VAL A 44 -14.44 -5.54 -1.96
C VAL A 44 -14.51 -6.42 -0.71
N GLU A 45 -13.53 -6.29 0.18
CA GLU A 45 -13.53 -6.91 1.51
C GLU A 45 -12.86 -6.00 2.54
N ALA A 46 -12.94 -6.35 3.81
CA ALA A 46 -12.27 -5.61 4.88
C ALA A 46 -10.74 -5.74 4.85
N ILE A 47 -10.20 -6.90 4.44
CA ILE A 47 -8.75 -7.17 4.51
C ILE A 47 -8.19 -7.72 3.18
N PRO A 48 -6.88 -7.50 2.89
CA PRO A 48 -6.28 -7.86 1.60
C PRO A 48 -6.40 -9.35 1.25
N ASN A 49 -6.19 -10.22 2.23
CA ASN A 49 -6.27 -11.67 2.03
C ASN A 49 -7.67 -12.11 1.62
N ASN A 50 -8.71 -11.53 2.23
CA ASN A 50 -10.09 -11.90 1.92
C ASN A 50 -10.48 -11.44 0.53
N VAL A 51 -10.13 -10.21 0.12
CA VAL A 51 -10.52 -9.72 -1.22
C VAL A 51 -9.88 -10.56 -2.32
N TRP A 52 -8.59 -10.94 -2.17
CA TRP A 52 -7.93 -11.80 -3.15
C TRP A 52 -8.46 -13.23 -3.13
N LYS A 53 -8.70 -13.81 -1.95
CA LYS A 53 -9.32 -15.13 -1.83
C LYS A 53 -10.70 -15.17 -2.51
N ASN A 54 -11.56 -14.20 -2.21
CA ASN A 54 -12.91 -14.12 -2.76
C ASN A 54 -12.93 -13.78 -4.25
N SER A 55 -11.86 -13.16 -4.78
CA SER A 55 -11.72 -12.95 -6.21
C SER A 55 -11.57 -14.26 -7.01
N GLY A 56 -11.02 -15.30 -6.39
CA GLY A 56 -10.67 -16.57 -7.04
C GLY A 56 -9.44 -16.50 -7.96
N PHE A 57 -8.81 -15.33 -8.10
CA PHE A 57 -7.62 -15.14 -8.95
C PHE A 57 -6.34 -15.25 -8.13
N ILE A 58 -5.27 -15.73 -8.78
CA ILE A 58 -3.89 -15.69 -8.25
C ILE A 58 -3.77 -16.29 -6.82
N GLN A 59 -4.52 -17.37 -6.53
CA GLN A 59 -4.63 -17.97 -5.19
C GLN A 59 -3.33 -18.58 -4.62
N LYS A 60 -2.25 -18.61 -5.42
CA LYS A 60 -0.94 -19.11 -4.99
C LYS A 60 -0.23 -18.14 -4.01
N PHE A 61 -0.61 -16.86 -4.00
CA PHE A 61 0.03 -15.83 -3.19
C PHE A 61 -0.93 -15.26 -2.14
N SER A 62 -0.37 -14.70 -1.06
CA SER A 62 -1.19 -14.00 -0.07
C SER A 62 -1.74 -12.70 -0.66
N GLY A 63 -2.85 -12.21 -0.09
CA GLY A 63 -3.35 -10.88 -0.47
C GLY A 63 -2.36 -9.77 -0.10
N ILE A 64 -1.58 -9.94 0.98
CA ILE A 64 -0.53 -8.98 1.35
C ILE A 64 0.55 -8.90 0.26
N GLN A 65 0.98 -10.04 -0.27
CA GLN A 65 1.92 -10.12 -1.39
C GLN A 65 1.37 -9.49 -2.66
N LEU A 66 0.11 -9.79 -3.00
CA LEU A 66 -0.54 -9.27 -4.21
C LEU A 66 -0.89 -7.79 -4.11
N PHE A 67 -0.99 -7.24 -2.90
CA PHE A 67 -1.01 -5.80 -2.70
C PHE A 67 0.38 -5.18 -2.80
N GLY A 68 1.47 -5.94 -2.68
CA GLY A 68 2.84 -5.41 -2.68
C GLY A 68 3.28 -4.87 -1.31
N LEU A 69 2.62 -5.29 -0.23
CA LEU A 69 2.88 -4.78 1.13
C LEU A 69 4.01 -5.51 1.85
N GLU A 70 4.58 -6.56 1.26
CA GLU A 70 5.81 -7.23 1.76
C GLU A 70 7.09 -6.65 1.15
N ASP A 71 6.98 -5.77 0.15
CA ASP A 71 8.14 -5.15 -0.48
C ASP A 71 8.76 -4.11 0.46
N GLU A 72 10.03 -4.31 0.82
CA GLU A 72 10.75 -3.45 1.78
C GLU A 72 10.80 -1.99 1.34
N VAL A 73 10.95 -1.72 0.03
CA VAL A 73 11.00 -0.35 -0.50
C VAL A 73 9.64 0.31 -0.38
N ILE A 74 8.56 -0.42 -0.65
CA ILE A 74 7.18 0.05 -0.47
C ILE A 74 6.92 0.32 1.01
N LEU A 75 7.29 -0.59 1.90
CA LEU A 75 7.13 -0.43 3.35
C LEU A 75 7.87 0.80 3.87
N GLN A 76 9.13 1.01 3.48
CA GLN A 76 9.91 2.20 3.87
C GLN A 76 9.24 3.50 3.40
N LYS A 77 8.72 3.54 2.17
CA LYS A 77 7.99 4.70 1.64
C LYS A 77 6.69 4.94 2.40
N LEU A 78 5.92 3.90 2.70
CA LEU A 78 4.68 3.99 3.46
C LEU A 78 4.92 4.53 4.88
N VAL A 79 5.94 4.02 5.56
CA VAL A 79 6.36 4.52 6.88
C VAL A 79 6.72 6.00 6.81
N LYS A 80 7.51 6.42 5.81
CA LYS A 80 7.87 7.84 5.63
C LYS A 80 6.65 8.74 5.40
N ILE A 81 5.69 8.32 4.57
CA ILE A 81 4.45 9.06 4.32
C ILE A 81 3.63 9.15 5.60
N HIS A 82 3.43 8.03 6.30
CA HIS A 82 2.69 7.98 7.55
C HIS A 82 3.31 8.88 8.61
N ILE A 83 4.63 8.80 8.79
CA ILE A 83 5.40 9.67 9.69
C ILE A 83 5.22 11.16 9.33
N SER A 84 5.26 11.51 8.04
CA SER A 84 5.07 12.90 7.59
C SER A 84 3.67 13.43 7.91
N GLN A 85 2.66 12.56 7.85
CA GLN A 85 1.28 12.92 8.21
C GLN A 85 1.12 13.02 9.74
N TYR A 86 1.69 12.07 10.49
CA TYR A 86 1.68 12.06 11.97
C TYR A 86 2.37 13.27 12.59
N ALA A 87 3.52 13.66 12.01
CA ALA A 87 4.28 14.83 12.44
C ALA A 87 3.44 16.11 12.44
N SER A 88 2.44 16.23 11.56
CA SER A 88 1.66 17.46 11.43
C SER A 88 0.67 17.72 12.58
N TYR A 89 0.29 16.69 13.35
CA TYR A 89 -0.73 16.81 14.41
C TYR A 89 -0.25 16.43 15.81
N GLU A 90 0.96 15.90 15.95
CA GLU A 90 1.51 15.42 17.22
C GLU A 90 2.90 16.01 17.52
N TRP A 91 3.10 17.28 17.17
CA TRP A 91 4.34 18.01 17.46
C TRP A 91 4.72 18.02 18.96
N ASP A 92 3.74 17.86 19.85
CA ASP A 92 3.91 17.76 21.30
C ASP A 92 4.24 16.33 21.78
N ASN A 93 4.10 15.30 20.94
CA ASN A 93 4.49 13.94 21.27
C ASN A 93 6.01 13.75 21.13
N PHE A 94 6.72 13.96 22.24
CA PHE A 94 8.18 13.87 22.31
C PHE A 94 8.76 12.56 21.75
N ASN A 95 8.13 11.41 22.04
CA ASN A 95 8.64 10.11 21.55
C ASN A 95 8.57 10.00 20.03
N LEU A 96 7.54 10.58 19.42
CA LEU A 96 7.35 10.59 17.97
C LEU A 96 8.30 11.58 17.31
N MET A 97 8.46 12.76 17.90
CA MET A 97 9.41 13.78 17.48
C MET A 97 10.87 13.32 17.56
N LYS A 98 11.21 12.52 18.59
CA LYS A 98 12.55 11.93 18.72
C LYS A 98 12.84 10.95 17.58
N LYS A 99 11.92 10.04 17.26
CA LYS A 99 12.08 9.10 16.13
C LYS A 99 12.23 9.82 14.79
N LEU A 100 11.46 10.90 14.59
CA LEU A 100 11.55 11.80 13.44
C LEU A 100 12.94 12.45 13.32
N TYR A 101 13.46 13.00 14.43
CA TYR A 101 14.78 13.60 14.50
C TYR A 101 15.88 12.60 14.19
N GLU A 102 15.88 11.42 14.82
CA GLU A 102 16.87 10.37 14.59
C GLU A 102 16.87 9.91 13.12
N TYR A 103 15.69 9.74 12.53
CA TYR A 103 15.57 9.25 11.16
C TYR A 103 15.97 10.30 10.11
N HIS A 104 15.57 11.57 10.28
CA HIS A 104 15.74 12.60 9.25
C HIS A 104 16.95 13.52 9.47
N LEU A 105 17.27 13.86 10.72
CA LEU A 105 18.26 14.87 11.06
C LEU A 105 19.58 14.24 11.50
N GLN A 106 19.55 13.14 12.26
CA GLN A 106 20.76 12.50 12.77
C GLN A 106 21.57 11.76 11.68
N ARG A 107 20.91 11.13 10.70
CA ARG A 107 21.62 10.47 9.57
C ARG A 107 22.36 11.46 8.65
N GLN A 108 22.02 12.75 8.68
CA GLN A 108 22.66 13.77 7.85
C GLN A 108 23.91 14.39 8.51
N THR A 109 24.11 14.20 9.81
CA THR A 109 25.25 14.76 10.55
C THR A 109 26.44 13.81 10.67
N SER A 110 26.31 12.55 10.27
CA SER A 110 27.37 11.53 10.39
C SER A 110 28.38 11.50 9.22
N SER A 111 28.32 12.45 8.28
CA SER A 111 29.28 12.57 7.16
C SER A 111 30.27 13.73 7.34
N ILE A 112 30.68 14.01 8.57
CA ILE A 112 31.84 14.87 8.82
C ILE A 112 32.75 14.16 9.82
N GLU A 113 33.60 13.27 9.31
CA GLU A 113 34.96 13.01 9.79
C GLU A 113 35.86 12.69 8.58
#